data_AF-A0A368ZWC0-F1
#
_entry.id   AF-A0A368ZWC0-F1
#
_cell.length_a   1.000
_cell.length_b   1.000
_cell.length_c   1.000
_cell.angle_alpha   90.00
_cell.angle_beta   90.00
_cell.angle_gamma   90.00
#
_symmetry.space_group_name_H-M   'P 1'
#
loop_
_entity.id
_entity.type
_entity.pdbx_description
1 polymer ?
#
loop_
_entity_poly.entity_id
_entity_poly.type
_entity_poly.pdbx_seq_one_letter_code
_entity_poly.pdbx_strand_id
1 'polypeptide(L)'
;MGKQEKLMDKLRSARKVFPWSELVTLLIQLGYEKKEMAGSRVRFYHKGKDAMLLLHKPHPENELKGGALKSVKLHLIQEGWL
;
A
#
# COMPACT_ATOMS: atom_id res chain seq x y z
N MET A 1 5.09 1.50 -20.54
CA MET A 1 4.92 1.41 -19.08
C MET A 1 3.47 1.12 -18.76
N GLY A 2 3.21 -0.03 -18.13
CA GLY A 2 1.90 -0.41 -17.62
C GLY A 2 1.45 0.47 -16.45
N LYS A 3 0.16 0.42 -16.11
CA LYS A 3 -0.42 1.19 -14.99
C LYS A 3 0.25 0.85 -13.65
N GLN A 4 0.60 -0.41 -13.45
CA GLN A 4 1.28 -0.89 -12.24
C GLN A 4 2.69 -0.29 -12.09
N GLU A 5 3.49 -0.29 -13.16
CA GLU A 5 4.85 0.27 -13.15
C GLU A 5 4.82 1.76 -12.79
N LYS A 6 3.90 2.53 -13.40
CA LYS A 6 3.74 3.96 -13.10
C LYS A 6 3.40 4.22 -11.62
N LEU A 7 2.54 3.39 -11.02
CA LEU A 7 2.19 3.50 -9.61
C LEU A 7 3.37 3.11 -8.70
N MET A 8 4.16 2.12 -9.10
CA MET A 8 5.36 1.71 -8.37
C MET A 8 6.42 2.82 -8.37
N ASP A 9 6.68 3.44 -9.51
CA ASP A 9 7.64 4.55 -9.63
C ASP A 9 7.18 5.79 -8.84
N LYS A 10 5.87 6.07 -8.87
CA LYS A 10 5.27 7.12 -8.05
C LYS A 10 5.42 6.83 -6.56
N LEU A 11 5.20 5.59 -6.12
CA LEU A 11 5.40 5.21 -4.73
C LEU A 11 6.89 5.32 -4.35
N ARG A 12 7.80 4.84 -5.20
CA ARG A 12 9.26 4.93 -4.98
C ARG A 12 9.69 6.37 -4.73
N SER A 13 9.25 7.29 -5.57
CA SER A 13 9.57 8.72 -5.51
C SER A 13 8.81 9.52 -4.43
N ALA A 14 7.72 8.99 -3.86
CA ALA A 14 6.91 9.68 -2.86
C ALA A 14 7.69 9.95 -1.56
N ARG A 15 7.94 11.22 -1.22
CA ARG A 15 8.70 11.60 -0.01
C ARG A 15 7.83 11.88 1.23
N LYS A 16 6.63 12.42 1.03
CA LYS A 16 5.78 12.92 2.15
C LYS A 16 4.42 12.25 2.20
N VAL A 17 3.73 12.24 1.06
CA VAL A 17 2.34 11.77 0.96
C VAL A 17 2.17 10.82 -0.21
N PHE A 18 1.21 9.91 -0.11
CA PHE A 18 0.79 9.05 -1.21
C PHE A 18 -0.73 8.82 -1.15
N PRO A 19 -1.48 8.97 -2.25
CA PRO A 19 -2.94 8.81 -2.22
C PRO A 19 -3.36 7.40 -1.81
N TRP A 20 -4.31 7.28 -0.87
CA TRP A 20 -4.76 5.97 -0.39
C TRP A 20 -5.39 5.12 -1.49
N SER A 21 -6.18 5.72 -2.38
CA SER A 21 -6.82 5.04 -3.51
C SER A 21 -5.80 4.45 -4.49
N GLU A 22 -4.70 5.15 -4.72
CA GLU A 22 -3.59 4.67 -5.55
C GLU A 22 -2.84 3.53 -4.88
N LEU A 23 -2.65 3.57 -3.55
CA LEU A 23 -2.04 2.47 -2.82
C LEU A 23 -2.91 1.22 -2.93
N VAL A 24 -4.22 1.36 -2.69
CA VAL A 24 -5.17 0.25 -2.81
C VAL A 24 -5.11 -0.34 -4.22
N THR A 25 -5.12 0.51 -5.25
CA THR A 25 -5.02 0.06 -6.65
C THR A 25 -3.72 -0.70 -6.90
N LEU A 26 -2.59 -0.17 -6.45
CA LEU A 26 -1.28 -0.81 -6.61
C LEU A 26 -1.25 -2.17 -5.91
N LEU A 27 -1.66 -2.24 -4.63
CA LEU A 27 -1.63 -3.49 -3.87
C LEU A 27 -2.54 -4.56 -4.49
N ILE A 28 -3.73 -4.21 -4.97
CA ILE A 28 -4.62 -5.14 -5.70
C ILE A 28 -3.94 -5.65 -6.98
N GLN A 29 -3.27 -4.77 -7.74
CA GLN A 29 -2.53 -5.18 -8.95
C GLN A 29 -1.36 -6.11 -8.64
N LEU A 30 -0.72 -5.94 -7.49
CA LEU A 30 0.33 -6.83 -7.00
C LEU A 30 -0.20 -8.15 -6.43
N GLY A 31 -1.53 -8.37 -6.40
CA GLY A 31 -2.14 -9.61 -5.92
C GLY A 31 -2.51 -9.63 -4.43
N TYR A 32 -2.53 -8.47 -3.76
CA TYR A 32 -3.03 -8.39 -2.38
C TYR A 32 -4.56 -8.32 -2.34
N GLU A 33 -5.13 -9.08 -1.42
CA GLU A 33 -6.54 -9.02 -1.07
C GLU A 33 -6.77 -8.00 0.06
N LYS A 34 -7.62 -7.01 -0.20
CA LYS A 34 -8.03 -6.00 0.79
C LYS A 34 -9.19 -6.53 1.64
N LYS A 35 -9.06 -6.45 2.96
CA LYS A 35 -10.14 -6.72 3.93
C LYS A 35 -10.24 -5.57 4.92
N GLU A 36 -11.43 -4.97 5.02
CA GLU A 36 -11.74 -4.00 6.07
C GLU A 36 -12.04 -4.73 7.39
N MET A 37 -11.59 -4.15 8.49
CA MET A 37 -11.68 -4.72 9.84
C MET A 37 -12.38 -3.71 10.76
N ALA A 38 -12.54 -4.05 12.04
CA ALA A 38 -13.14 -3.14 13.01
C ALA A 38 -12.42 -1.77 13.07
N GLY A 39 -13.20 -0.69 13.06
CA GLY A 39 -12.70 0.68 12.96
C GLY A 39 -12.10 1.00 11.59
N SER A 40 -11.10 1.87 11.54
CA SER A 40 -10.42 2.23 10.29
C SER A 40 -9.35 1.22 9.86
N ARG A 41 -9.29 0.04 10.48
CA ARG A 41 -8.23 -0.96 10.19
C ARG A 41 -8.49 -1.64 8.85
N VAL A 42 -7.45 -1.79 8.04
CA VAL A 42 -7.49 -2.46 6.75
C VAL A 42 -6.31 -3.43 6.67
N ARG A 43 -6.61 -4.67 6.33
CA ARG A 43 -5.63 -5.72 6.06
C ARG A 43 -5.47 -5.89 4.56
N PHE A 44 -4.23 -5.97 4.10
CA PHE A 44 -3.86 -6.44 2.78
C PHE A 44 -3.09 -7.75 2.96
N TYR A 45 -3.53 -8.81 2.30
CA TYR A 45 -2.89 -10.13 2.39
C TYR A 45 -2.57 -10.65 1.00
N HIS A 46 -1.32 -11.06 0.78
CA HIS A 46 -0.89 -11.67 -0.48
C HIS A 46 -0.66 -13.16 -0.29
N LYS A 47 -1.64 -13.97 -0.71
CA LYS A 47 -1.64 -15.43 -0.51
C LYS A 47 -0.40 -16.12 -1.05
N GLY A 48 0.09 -15.73 -2.24
CA GLY A 48 1.24 -16.37 -2.87
C GLY A 48 2.60 -16.08 -2.21
N LYS A 49 2.66 -15.11 -1.30
CA LYS A 49 3.87 -14.72 -0.56
C LYS A 49 3.72 -14.93 0.94
N ASP A 50 2.54 -15.36 1.39
CA ASP A 50 2.13 -15.36 2.79
C ASP A 50 2.41 -14.04 3.53
N ALA A 51 2.26 -12.92 2.82
CA ALA A 51 2.63 -11.60 3.31
C ALA A 51 1.40 -10.81 3.76
N MET A 52 1.47 -10.21 4.94
CA MET A 52 0.39 -9.39 5.51
C MET A 52 0.85 -7.97 5.80
N LEU A 53 0.07 -7.00 5.32
CA LEU A 53 0.24 -5.58 5.61
C LEU A 53 -1.02 -5.04 6.30
N LEU A 54 -0.86 -4.53 7.51
CA LEU A 54 -1.94 -3.92 8.30
C LEU A 54 -1.78 -2.40 8.29
N LEU A 55 -2.82 -1.69 7.90
CA LEU A 55 -2.86 -0.23 7.81
C LEU A 55 -4.13 0.31 8.47
N HIS A 56 -4.12 1.60 8.79
CA HIS A 56 -5.34 2.34 9.06
C HIS A 56 -5.70 3.16 7.82
N LYS A 57 -6.96 3.07 7.37
CA LYS A 57 -7.51 3.92 6.33
C LYS A 57 -7.42 5.37 6.83
N PRO A 58 -6.68 6.24 6.13
CA PRO A 58 -6.55 7.63 6.51
C PRO A 58 -7.89 8.35 6.36
N HIS A 59 -8.29 9.09 7.38
CA HIS A 59 -9.50 9.90 7.40
C HIS A 59 -9.25 11.17 8.24
N PRO A 60 -9.67 12.37 7.80
CA PRO A 60 -10.39 12.68 6.55
C PRO A 60 -9.50 12.84 5.31
N GLU A 61 -8.19 12.95 5.48
CA GLU A 61 -7.26 13.43 4.44
C GLU A 61 -7.06 12.46 3.25
N ASN A 62 -7.48 11.19 3.33
CA ASN A 62 -7.38 10.18 2.26
C ASN A 62 -5.95 9.94 1.70
N GLU A 63 -4.91 10.32 2.44
CA GLU A 63 -3.51 10.18 2.05
C GLU A 63 -2.71 9.40 3.11
N LEU A 64 -1.80 8.53 2.68
CA LEU A 64 -0.77 7.97 3.54
C LEU A 64 0.33 8.99 3.76
N LYS A 65 0.76 9.16 5.00
CA LYS A 65 1.83 10.08 5.39
C LYS A 65 2.75 9.44 6.41
N GLY A 66 3.96 10.00 6.54
CA GLY A 66 4.89 9.68 7.62
C GLY A 66 5.15 8.18 7.81
N GLY A 67 4.89 7.67 9.01
CA GLY A 67 5.17 6.29 9.39
C GLY A 67 4.42 5.25 8.55
N ALA A 68 3.17 5.51 8.17
CA ALA A 68 2.38 4.57 7.37
C ALA A 68 2.95 4.43 5.96
N LEU A 69 3.36 5.54 5.33
CA LEU A 69 4.02 5.51 4.02
C LEU A 69 5.37 4.77 4.09
N LYS A 70 6.17 5.02 5.14
CA LYS A 70 7.43 4.31 5.35
C LYS A 70 7.20 2.80 5.54
N SER A 71 6.20 2.41 6.33
CA SER A 71 5.85 1.00 6.56
C SER A 71 5.47 0.29 5.28
N VAL A 72 4.67 0.93 4.42
CA VAL A 72 4.30 0.37 3.11
C VAL A 72 5.53 0.14 2.23
N LYS A 73 6.44 1.12 2.16
CA LYS A 73 7.67 0.97 1.36
C LYS A 73 8.55 -0.16 1.87
N LEU A 74 8.77 -0.23 3.17
CA LEU A 74 9.58 -1.29 3.79
C LEU A 74 8.97 -2.66 3.54
N HIS A 75 7.65 -2.79 3.71
CA HIS A 75 6.92 -4.02 3.39
C HIS A 75 7.17 -4.44 1.94
N LEU A 76 6.99 -3.53 0.98
CA LEU A 76 7.20 -3.86 -0.43
C LEU A 76 8.67 -4.19 -0.78
N ILE A 77 9.66 -3.59 -0.10
CA ILE A 77 11.07 -3.97 -0.24
C ILE A 77 11.30 -5.41 0.26
N GLN A 78 10.78 -5.73 1.45
CA GLN A 78 10.89 -7.07 2.04
C GLN A 78 10.27 -8.14 1.15
N GLU A 79 9.15 -7.82 0.50
CA GLU A 79 8.44 -8.71 -0.40
C GLU A 79 9.02 -8.75 -1.83
N GLY A 80 10.06 -7.97 -2.12
CA GLY A 80 10.77 -7.95 -3.40
C GLY A 80 10.05 -7.18 -4.52
N TRP A 81 9.17 -6.24 -4.18
CA TRP A 81 8.43 -5.41 -5.14
C TRP A 81 9.07 -4.03 -5.39
N LEU A 82 9.82 -3.52 -4.41
CA LEU A 82 10.44 -2.19 -4.43
C LEU A 82 11.95 -2.28 -4.20
#